data_AF-A0A2R5LQ33-F1
#
_entry.id   AF-A0A2R5LQ33-F1
#
_cell.length_a   1.000
_cell.length_b   1.000
_cell.length_c   1.000
_cell.angle_alpha   90.00
_cell.angle_beta   90.00
_cell.angle_gamma   90.00
#
_symmetry.space_group_name_H-M   'P 1'
#
loop_
_entity.id
_entity.type
_entity.pdbx_description
1 polymer ?
#
loop_
_entity_poly.entity_id
_entity_poly.type
_entity_poly.pdbx_seq_one_letter_code
_entity_poly.pdbx_strand_id
1 'polypeptide(L)'
;MYITLLVVCLLRNVVATTISDTGFQFKHHDNAEVVTLLKQIHDRCPDVTNVYELGHRSVLGLPLAVIEVTDSPGIHELLEPEVKYIANMHGNEVLGREMMLALAWYLCDQYREKNPEIMKLLNSTRIHIMPSMNPDGWDIATRAADNNWMAGR
;
A
#
# COMPACT_ATOMS: atom_id res chain seq x y z
N MET A 1 -35.71 12.16 -50.88
CA MET A 1 -36.43 12.78 -49.75
C MET A 1 -35.83 12.21 -48.48
N TYR A 2 -34.65 12.72 -48.06
CA TYR A 2 -34.47 13.68 -46.95
C TYR A 2 -35.14 13.17 -45.66
N ILE A 3 -34.40 12.73 -44.63
CA ILE A 3 -33.74 13.56 -43.59
C ILE A 3 -32.64 12.70 -42.92
N THR A 4 -31.33 12.89 -43.12
CA THR A 4 -30.34 13.76 -42.40
C THR A 4 -30.28 13.68 -40.86
N LEU A 5 -29.15 13.11 -40.39
CA LEU A 5 -28.23 13.56 -39.32
C LEU A 5 -28.73 13.90 -37.90
N LEU A 6 -28.05 13.30 -36.90
CA LEU A 6 -27.93 13.57 -35.44
C LEU A 6 -28.26 12.27 -34.68
N VAL A 7 -27.30 11.46 -34.23
CA VAL A 7 -26.45 11.71 -33.06
C VAL A 7 -25.08 11.09 -33.27
N VAL A 8 -24.11 11.93 -33.62
CA VAL A 8 -22.68 11.68 -33.40
C VAL A 8 -22.40 11.87 -31.90
N CYS A 9 -21.46 11.09 -31.39
CA CYS A 9 -20.81 11.29 -30.08
C CYS A 9 -21.67 11.10 -28.82
N LEU A 10 -21.82 9.85 -28.41
CA LEU A 10 -21.51 9.53 -27.02
C LEU A 10 -20.16 8.80 -27.01
N LEU A 11 -19.11 9.53 -27.37
CA LEU A 11 -17.81 9.29 -26.76
C LEU A 11 -18.08 9.36 -25.26
N ARG A 12 -18.09 8.21 -24.59
CA ARG A 12 -17.93 8.19 -23.14
C ARG A 12 -16.66 8.96 -22.87
N ASN A 13 -16.81 10.20 -22.44
CA ASN A 13 -15.79 10.90 -21.69
C ASN A 13 -15.59 10.08 -20.41
N VAL A 14 -14.82 9.00 -20.53
CA VAL A 14 -14.02 8.54 -19.41
C VAL A 14 -13.04 9.68 -19.25
N VAL A 15 -13.40 10.62 -18.38
CA VAL A 15 -12.41 11.47 -17.74
C VAL A 15 -11.50 10.47 -17.07
N ALA A 16 -10.40 10.13 -17.74
CA ALA A 16 -9.26 9.56 -17.06
C ALA A 16 -8.92 10.63 -16.03
N THR A 17 -9.33 10.40 -14.79
CA THR A 17 -8.81 11.15 -13.66
C THR A 17 -7.31 10.98 -13.78
N THR A 18 -6.62 12.00 -14.28
CA THR A 18 -5.18 12.07 -14.21
C THR A 18 -4.88 12.08 -12.73
N ILE A 19 -4.58 10.91 -12.17
CA ILE A 19 -4.02 10.81 -10.83
C ILE A 19 -2.75 11.64 -10.94
N SER A 20 -2.79 12.83 -10.34
CA SER A 20 -1.61 13.66 -10.22
C SER A 20 -0.59 12.81 -9.46
N ASP A 21 0.43 12.33 -10.16
CA ASP A 21 1.49 11.52 -9.57
C ASP A 21 2.37 12.44 -8.72
N THR A 22 1.90 12.77 -7.52
CA THR A 22 2.59 13.71 -6.62
C THR A 22 3.77 13.07 -5.88
N GLY A 23 4.21 11.87 -6.28
CA GLY A 23 5.29 11.13 -5.63
C GLY A 23 4.95 10.71 -4.20
N PHE A 24 5.87 9.95 -3.58
CA PHE A 24 5.74 9.55 -2.18
C PHE A 24 5.91 10.75 -1.24
N GLN A 25 5.01 10.91 -0.29
CA GLN A 25 5.05 11.99 0.69
C GLN A 25 5.68 11.50 2.00
N PHE A 26 6.82 12.08 2.38
CA PHE A 26 7.47 11.78 3.66
C PHE A 26 6.80 12.55 4.80
N LYS A 27 5.83 11.91 5.44
CA LYS A 27 5.11 12.40 6.63
C LYS A 27 4.67 11.21 7.48
N HIS A 28 4.16 11.48 8.68
CA HIS A 28 3.46 10.45 9.44
C HIS A 28 2.07 10.21 8.85
N HIS A 29 1.76 8.97 8.53
CA HIS A 29 0.46 8.58 7.97
C HIS A 29 -0.46 8.06 9.05
N ASP A 30 -1.67 8.61 9.14
CA ASP A 30 -2.70 8.04 10.00
C ASP A 30 -3.16 6.65 9.53
N ASN A 31 -4.04 5.99 10.30
CA ASN A 31 -4.48 4.63 9.98
C ASN A 31 -5.30 4.53 8.69
N ALA A 32 -6.05 5.57 8.33
CA ALA A 32 -6.81 5.61 7.08
C ALA A 32 -5.88 5.87 5.88
N GLU A 33 -4.89 6.74 6.07
CA GLU A 33 -3.89 7.08 5.06
C GLU A 33 -3.00 5.88 4.71
N VAL A 34 -2.62 5.04 5.68
CA VAL A 34 -1.88 3.79 5.41
C VAL A 34 -2.64 2.91 4.44
N VAL A 35 -3.92 2.62 4.72
CA VAL A 35 -4.74 1.76 3.86
C VAL A 35 -4.94 2.40 2.48
N THR A 36 -5.13 3.72 2.44
CA THR A 36 -5.29 4.47 1.19
C THR A 36 -4.03 4.40 0.34
N LEU A 37 -2.86 4.58 0.95
CA LEU A 37 -1.57 4.55 0.26
C LEU A 37 -1.24 3.14 -0.27
N LEU A 38 -1.52 2.08 0.50
CA LEU A 38 -1.35 0.71 0.00
C LEU A 38 -2.22 0.44 -1.23
N LYS A 39 -3.48 0.90 -1.22
CA LYS A 39 -4.38 0.81 -2.39
C LYS A 39 -3.86 1.63 -3.57
N GLN A 40 -3.34 2.83 -3.34
CA GLN A 40 -2.73 3.65 -4.39
C GLN A 40 -1.50 2.97 -5.01
N ILE A 41 -0.66 2.31 -4.20
CA ILE A 41 0.48 1.54 -4.70
C ILE A 41 -0.02 0.37 -5.56
N HIS A 42 -1.07 -0.32 -5.13
CA HIS A 42 -1.68 -1.38 -5.92
C HIS A 42 -2.25 -0.89 -7.25
N ASP A 43 -2.99 0.21 -7.25
CA ASP A 43 -3.54 0.81 -8.47
C ASP A 43 -2.42 1.23 -9.45
N ARG A 44 -1.23 1.59 -8.94
CA ARG A 44 -0.04 1.94 -9.74
C ARG A 44 0.68 0.70 -10.30
N CYS A 45 0.70 -0.41 -9.57
CA CYS A 45 1.42 -1.64 -9.91
C CYS A 45 0.57 -2.91 -9.71
N PRO A 46 -0.58 -3.04 -10.38
CA PRO A 46 -1.52 -4.14 -10.12
C PRO A 46 -0.95 -5.51 -10.51
N ASP A 47 -0.03 -5.55 -11.49
CA ASP A 47 0.57 -6.79 -11.99
C ASP A 47 1.52 -7.45 -10.98
N VAL A 48 2.07 -6.67 -10.04
CA VAL A 48 3.09 -7.16 -9.09
C VAL A 48 2.73 -6.91 -7.63
N THR A 49 1.50 -6.49 -7.36
CA THR A 49 1.07 -6.23 -5.99
C THR A 49 -0.34 -6.74 -5.73
N ASN A 50 -0.60 -7.09 -4.47
CA ASN A 50 -1.93 -7.39 -3.99
C ASN A 50 -2.09 -6.85 -2.56
N VAL A 51 -3.23 -6.24 -2.25
CA VAL A 51 -3.50 -5.71 -0.91
C VAL A 51 -4.57 -6.56 -0.24
N TYR A 52 -4.28 -7.02 0.97
CA TYR A 52 -5.22 -7.81 1.76
C TYR A 52 -5.20 -7.39 3.23
N GLU A 53 -6.25 -7.75 3.94
CA GLU A 53 -6.34 -7.59 5.39
C GLU A 53 -6.19 -8.97 6.04
N LEU A 54 -5.53 -9.04 7.20
CA LEU A 54 -5.56 -10.27 7.99
C LEU A 54 -6.98 -10.57 8.47
N GLY A 55 -7.28 -11.86 8.72
CA GLY A 55 -8.60 -12.29 9.18
C GLY A 55 -9.02 -11.73 10.54
N HIS A 56 -8.08 -11.25 11.34
CA HIS A 56 -8.33 -10.56 12.60
C HIS A 56 -8.09 -9.06 12.46
N ARG A 57 -8.92 -8.27 13.14
CA ARG A 57 -8.76 -6.81 13.28
C ARG A 57 -8.04 -6.49 14.59
N SER A 58 -7.61 -5.25 14.74
CA SER A 58 -7.13 -4.73 16.02
C SER A 58 -8.23 -4.75 17.09
N VAL A 59 -7.90 -4.43 18.34
CA VAL A 59 -8.85 -4.40 19.45
C VAL A 59 -9.96 -3.36 19.20
N LEU A 60 -9.61 -2.22 18.59
CA LEU A 60 -10.57 -1.18 18.22
C LEU A 60 -11.20 -1.38 16.82
N GLY A 61 -10.96 -2.54 16.18
CA GLY A 61 -11.57 -2.89 14.90
C GLY A 61 -10.89 -2.30 13.67
N LEU A 62 -9.70 -1.74 13.80
CA LEU A 62 -8.90 -1.26 12.68
C LEU A 62 -8.35 -2.44 11.86
N PRO A 63 -8.30 -2.31 10.52
CA PRO A 63 -7.79 -3.35 9.65
C PRO A 63 -6.27 -3.52 9.83
N LEU A 64 -5.81 -4.78 9.81
CA LEU A 64 -4.39 -5.10 9.73
C LEU A 64 -4.03 -5.34 8.26
N ALA A 65 -3.72 -4.25 7.56
CA ALA A 65 -3.47 -4.25 6.13
C ALA A 65 -2.04 -4.71 5.80
N VAL A 66 -1.93 -5.51 4.75
CA VAL A 66 -0.68 -6.02 4.19
C VAL A 66 -0.68 -5.77 2.70
N ILE A 67 0.48 -5.36 2.16
CA ILE A 67 0.73 -5.38 0.72
C ILE A 67 1.70 -6.51 0.41
N GLU A 68 1.28 -7.38 -0.49
CA GLU A 68 2.08 -8.42 -1.13
C GLU A 68 2.74 -7.82 -2.38
N VAL A 69 4.00 -8.15 -2.61
CA VAL A 69 4.79 -7.73 -3.78
C VAL A 69 5.58 -8.93 -4.32
N THR A 70 5.32 -9.33 -5.57
CA THR A 70 5.87 -10.51 -6.29
C THR A 70 5.49 -10.41 -7.77
N ASP A 71 6.05 -11.22 -8.66
CA ASP A 71 5.60 -11.32 -10.06
C ASP A 71 4.29 -12.11 -10.26
N SER A 72 3.86 -12.91 -9.28
CA SER A 72 2.57 -13.63 -9.30
C SER A 72 1.67 -13.35 -8.08
N PRO A 73 1.10 -12.14 -7.92
CA PRO A 73 0.37 -11.78 -6.71
C PRO A 73 -0.83 -12.69 -6.42
N GLY A 74 -0.96 -13.10 -5.16
CA GLY A 74 -2.02 -13.96 -4.66
C GLY A 74 -1.76 -15.46 -4.84
N ILE A 75 -0.67 -15.86 -5.50
CA ILE A 75 -0.33 -17.24 -5.79
C ILE A 75 0.95 -17.60 -5.05
N HIS A 76 0.96 -18.77 -4.40
CA HIS A 76 2.20 -19.35 -3.86
C HIS A 76 2.86 -20.18 -4.96
N GLU A 77 4.11 -19.88 -5.30
CA GLU A 77 4.88 -20.62 -6.30
C GLU A 77 5.90 -21.56 -5.64
N LEU A 78 6.03 -22.76 -6.20
CA LEU A 78 6.98 -23.74 -5.69
C LEU A 78 8.42 -23.23 -5.89
N LEU A 79 9.25 -23.34 -4.85
CA LEU A 79 10.64 -22.86 -4.81
C LEU A 79 10.81 -21.33 -4.79
N GLU A 80 9.72 -20.57 -4.73
CA GLU A 80 9.77 -19.14 -4.46
C GLU A 80 9.72 -18.90 -2.94
N PRO A 81 10.77 -18.35 -2.31
CA PRO A 81 10.77 -18.03 -0.89
C PRO A 81 9.80 -16.88 -0.55
N GLU A 82 9.12 -17.02 0.58
CA GLU A 82 8.27 -15.95 1.13
C GLU A 82 8.98 -15.20 2.27
N VAL A 83 9.00 -13.88 2.18
CA VAL A 83 9.59 -12.98 3.20
C VAL A 83 8.52 -12.05 3.71
N LYS A 84 8.57 -11.71 5.01
CA LYS A 84 7.67 -10.70 5.58
C LYS A 84 8.42 -9.63 6.37
N TYR A 85 7.97 -8.40 6.22
CA TYR A 85 8.33 -7.28 7.07
C TYR A 85 7.11 -6.80 7.84
N ILE A 86 7.24 -6.69 9.16
CA ILE A 86 6.20 -6.21 10.05
C ILE A 86 6.78 -5.07 10.86
N ALA A 87 6.09 -3.94 10.88
CA ALA A 87 6.50 -2.77 11.63
C ALA A 87 5.41 -2.27 12.60
N ASN A 88 5.82 -1.36 13.48
CA ASN A 88 4.93 -0.62 14.37
C ASN A 88 4.04 -1.56 15.21
N MET A 89 4.68 -2.61 15.77
CA MET A 89 4.10 -3.48 16.80
C MET A 89 3.90 -2.75 18.12
N HIS A 90 4.81 -1.83 18.41
CA HIS A 90 4.60 -0.75 19.35
C HIS A 90 4.14 0.46 18.55
N GLY A 91 2.93 0.94 18.84
CA GLY A 91 2.26 1.99 18.09
C GLY A 91 2.99 3.33 18.10
N ASN A 92 3.70 3.66 19.19
CA ASN A 92 4.54 4.86 19.30
C ASN A 92 5.90 4.76 18.59
N GLU A 93 6.32 3.57 18.15
CA GLU A 93 7.58 3.36 17.40
C GLU A 93 7.33 3.54 15.89
N VAL A 94 7.01 4.77 15.50
CA VAL A 94 6.46 5.10 14.17
C VAL A 94 7.43 4.95 13.00
N LEU A 95 8.75 5.04 13.22
CA LEU A 95 9.72 5.06 12.11
C LEU A 95 9.58 3.84 11.19
N GLY A 96 9.39 2.65 11.78
CA GLY A 96 9.20 1.42 11.02
C GLY A 96 7.96 1.46 10.11
N ARG A 97 6.86 2.08 10.57
CA ARG A 97 5.61 2.24 9.80
C ARG A 97 5.88 2.96 8.49
N GLU A 98 6.52 4.12 8.58
CA GLU A 98 6.79 4.97 7.43
C GLU A 98 7.85 4.35 6.51
N MET A 99 8.86 3.69 7.06
CA MET A 99 9.85 2.94 6.26
C MET A 99 9.20 1.82 5.44
N MET A 100 8.21 1.13 5.98
CA MET A 100 7.50 0.07 5.24
C MET A 100 6.62 0.62 4.12
N LEU A 101 5.95 1.76 4.33
CA LEU A 101 5.22 2.45 3.26
C LEU A 101 6.17 2.93 2.15
N ALA A 102 7.31 3.51 2.53
CA ALA A 102 8.32 3.96 1.58
C ALA A 102 8.93 2.80 0.80
N LEU A 103 9.18 1.65 1.45
CA LEU A 103 9.67 0.44 0.80
C LEU A 103 8.67 -0.08 -0.24
N ALA A 104 7.38 -0.19 0.14
CA ALA A 104 6.33 -0.64 -0.79
C ALA A 104 6.21 0.29 -2.01
N TRP A 105 6.26 1.62 -1.79
CA TRP A 105 6.27 2.59 -2.88
C TRP A 105 7.50 2.41 -3.77
N TYR A 106 8.70 2.30 -3.17
CA TYR A 106 9.96 2.16 -3.88
C TYR A 106 9.99 0.90 -4.77
N LEU A 107 9.52 -0.24 -4.26
CA LEU A 107 9.46 -1.49 -5.04
C LEU A 107 8.58 -1.32 -6.29
N CYS A 108 7.40 -0.73 -6.13
CA CYS A 108 6.50 -0.45 -7.26
C CYS A 108 7.11 0.55 -8.25
N ASP A 109 7.70 1.64 -7.75
CA ASP A 109 8.27 2.68 -8.60
C ASP A 109 9.45 2.16 -9.42
N GLN A 110 10.38 1.45 -8.78
CA GLN A 110 11.53 0.84 -9.45
C GLN A 110 11.13 -0.30 -10.40
N TYR A 111 10.07 -1.05 -10.08
CA TYR A 111 9.50 -2.02 -11.01
C TYR A 111 9.00 -1.33 -12.29
N ARG A 112 8.29 -0.20 -12.17
CA ARG A 112 7.81 0.58 -13.33
C ARG A 112 8.95 1.20 -14.15
N GLU A 113 10.03 1.58 -13.49
CA GLU A 113 11.27 2.03 -14.14
C GLU A 113 12.07 0.88 -14.78
N LYS A 114 11.62 -0.37 -14.64
CA LYS A 114 12.30 -1.58 -15.13
C LYS A 114 13.70 -1.73 -14.56
N ASN A 115 13.88 -1.39 -13.27
CA ASN A 115 15.14 -1.61 -12.58
C ASN A 115 15.44 -3.12 -12.54
N PRO A 116 16.56 -3.59 -13.11
CA PRO A 116 16.86 -5.00 -13.24
C PRO A 116 17.06 -5.72 -11.89
N GLU A 117 17.53 -5.03 -10.86
CA GLU A 117 17.71 -5.62 -9.53
C GLU A 117 16.37 -5.87 -8.84
N ILE A 118 15.44 -4.90 -8.94
CA ILE A 118 14.10 -5.03 -8.37
C ILE A 118 13.28 -6.06 -9.14
N MET A 119 13.33 -6.06 -10.47
CA MET A 119 12.67 -7.10 -11.26
C MET A 119 13.18 -8.49 -10.89
N LYS A 120 14.50 -8.66 -10.73
CA LYS A 120 15.06 -9.94 -10.29
C LYS A 120 14.61 -10.34 -8.88
N LEU A 121 14.52 -9.37 -7.96
CA LEU A 121 14.05 -9.61 -6.59
C LEU A 121 12.60 -10.09 -6.57
N LEU A 122 11.71 -9.40 -7.32
CA LEU A 122 10.29 -9.71 -7.35
C LEU A 122 9.96 -11.01 -8.09
N ASN A 123 10.74 -11.38 -9.11
CA ASN A 123 10.58 -12.65 -9.84
C ASN A 123 11.09 -13.89 -9.07
N SER A 124 11.69 -13.69 -7.89
CA SER A 124 12.29 -14.79 -7.13
C SER A 124 11.88 -14.79 -5.67
N THR A 125 10.98 -13.90 -5.26
CA THR A 125 10.64 -13.70 -3.86
C THR A 125 9.26 -13.10 -3.71
N ARG A 126 8.47 -13.71 -2.84
CA ARG A 126 7.17 -13.19 -2.45
C ARG A 126 7.27 -12.39 -1.15
N ILE A 127 7.12 -11.08 -1.25
CA ILE A 127 7.35 -10.15 -0.13
C ILE A 127 6.01 -9.67 0.44
N HIS A 128 5.79 -9.85 1.74
CA HIS A 128 4.62 -9.37 2.45
C HIS A 128 5.01 -8.24 3.42
N ILE A 129 4.45 -7.05 3.24
CA ILE A 129 4.77 -5.86 4.04
C ILE A 129 3.54 -5.42 4.83
N MET A 130 3.65 -5.47 6.16
CA MET A 130 2.66 -4.95 7.10
C MET A 130 3.22 -3.67 7.77
N PRO A 131 2.76 -2.47 7.36
CA PRO A 131 3.28 -1.23 7.92
C PRO A 131 2.91 -1.02 9.40
N SER A 132 1.75 -1.53 9.85
CA SER A 132 1.32 -1.36 11.23
C SER A 132 0.64 -2.61 11.76
N MET A 133 1.29 -3.24 12.75
CA MET A 133 0.73 -4.35 13.51
C MET A 133 -0.12 -3.87 14.69
N ASN A 134 0.15 -2.68 15.22
CA ASN A 134 -0.61 -2.06 16.33
C ASN A 134 -1.15 -0.68 15.94
N PRO A 135 -2.16 -0.62 15.05
CA PRO A 135 -2.76 0.64 14.62
C PRO A 135 -3.49 1.36 15.76
N ASP A 136 -4.04 0.62 16.74
CA ASP A 136 -4.70 1.19 17.92
C ASP A 136 -3.70 1.96 18.78
N GLY A 137 -2.52 1.37 18.99
CA GLY A 137 -1.43 1.98 19.74
C GLY A 137 -0.92 3.25 19.07
N TRP A 138 -0.82 3.28 17.74
CA TRP A 138 -0.46 4.49 16.99
C TRP A 138 -1.45 5.63 17.23
N ASP A 139 -2.74 5.29 17.17
CA ASP A 139 -3.84 6.20 17.44
C ASP A 139 -3.82 6.75 18.87
N ILE A 140 -3.45 5.93 19.85
CA ILE A 140 -3.28 6.33 21.25
C ILE A 140 -2.04 7.22 21.41
N ALA A 141 -0.91 6.84 20.81
CA ALA A 141 0.35 7.57 20.90
C ALA A 141 0.25 8.98 20.31
N THR A 142 -0.46 9.14 19.19
CA THR A 142 -0.68 10.44 18.54
C THR A 142 -1.63 11.36 19.30
N ARG A 143 -2.53 10.80 20.11
CA ARG A 143 -3.51 11.55 20.93
C ARG A 143 -3.03 11.79 22.36
N ALA A 144 -1.98 11.11 22.81
CA ALA A 144 -1.45 11.25 24.15
C ALA A 144 -0.87 12.65 24.36
N ALA A 145 -1.10 13.22 25.55
CA ALA A 145 -0.48 14.47 25.95
C ALA A 145 1.05 14.33 26.07
N ASP A 146 1.76 15.44 25.84
CA ASP A 146 3.22 15.50 25.84
C ASP A 146 3.82 14.84 27.09
N ASN A 147 4.76 13.90 26.87
CA ASN A 147 5.60 13.14 27.82
C ASN A 147 5.20 11.69 28.17
N ASN A 148 4.08 11.15 27.70
CA ASN A 148 3.80 9.71 27.88
C ASN A 148 4.42 8.86 26.75
N TRP A 149 5.73 8.64 26.82
CA TRP A 149 6.47 7.81 25.86
C TRP A 149 6.08 6.33 25.87
N MET A 150 5.28 5.88 26.84
CA MET A 150 4.73 4.52 26.88
C MET A 150 3.33 4.42 26.27
N ALA A 151 2.67 5.54 25.98
CA ALA A 151 1.37 5.54 25.34
C ALA A 151 1.46 4.85 23.98
N GLY A 152 0.60 3.86 23.74
CA GLY A 152 0.55 3.16 22.46
C GLY A 152 1.54 2.01 22.28
N ARG A 153 2.31 1.63 23.31
CA ARG A 153 3.07 0.38 23.30
C ARG A 153 2.19 -0.86 23.47
#